data_AF-A0A2T2PBR3-F1
#
_entry.id   AF-A0A2T2PBR3-F1
#
_cell.length_a   1.000
_cell.length_b   1.000
_cell.length_c   1.000
_cell.angle_alpha   90.00
_cell.angle_beta   90.00
_cell.angle_gamma   90.00
#
_symmetry.space_group_name_H-M   'P 1'
#
loop_
_entity.id
_entity.type
_entity.pdbx_description
1 polymer ?
#
loop_
_entity_poly.entity_id
_entity_poly.type
_entity_poly.pdbx_seq_one_letter_code
_entity_poly.pdbx_strand_id
1 'polypeptide(L)'
;MDSEQHQPFRLLDLPGEIRNKIYKCMLCSFDPAPPSRQPGRGMVRIHRGEIQEPTGICQATHSIDTTILRTCKQVHREAYDVMVKTNQFINISSVDLPMDRLIVPFQLPIVTMDREHTKQFGQYILKVEMSVLPGGWVDGELDSDHEWEMVDPGPHLQAPPVGFGPRFNFMILGRDWDAFCTLLADADTYIDGFSVCVDLRLTFNPAKIQFLSPGVSALPSYQAPIAQFFTPKYQQKLLKPFRTKLRGFQNVRITGQCLWKLADATVEEVAKSQWTDPVAILRSVTEAKEEGNVFYQANQLTEASEKWTAASSDIRRMRNSSAWPALRAIGGIDFLNRLAEAYFIILLNSAQCSLKIMQGTPQHSVTMMTMGDIVSGNLHEAVDVPHEFMHDGASWTPSDEQLAKLYYRQALCWRLMAEVEVIDDALHWIEQALVHAPGDSVIRRERRAILEWVRRTDEQMRTDAVYQEWRNAILNGI
;
A
#
# COMPACT_ATOMS: atom_id res chain seq x y z
N MET A 1 11.47 -38.67 53.74
CA MET A 1 11.50 -37.46 52.91
C MET A 1 10.05 -37.14 52.60
N ASP A 2 9.44 -36.34 53.46
CA ASP A 2 8.05 -35.91 53.28
C ASP A 2 7.98 -35.03 52.04
N SER A 3 7.13 -35.43 51.10
CA SER A 3 6.84 -34.65 49.91
C SER A 3 6.09 -33.40 50.35
N GLU A 4 6.68 -32.23 50.17
CA GLU A 4 5.99 -30.96 50.36
C GLU A 4 4.75 -30.94 49.47
N GLN A 5 3.57 -31.11 50.07
CA GLN A 5 2.30 -30.98 49.38
C GLN A 5 2.13 -29.51 48.96
N HIS A 6 2.55 -29.18 47.74
CA HIS A 6 2.26 -27.89 47.13
C HIS A 6 0.75 -27.81 46.89
N GLN A 7 0.04 -27.06 47.72
CA GLN A 7 -1.35 -26.74 47.44
C GLN A 7 -1.42 -25.87 46.17
N PRO A 8 -2.28 -26.21 45.19
CA PRO A 8 -2.40 -25.45 43.96
C PRO A 8 -2.96 -24.05 44.27
N PHE A 9 -2.34 -23.04 43.64
CA PHE A 9 -2.74 -21.66 43.74
C PHE A 9 -4.17 -21.44 43.20
N ARG A 10 -5.03 -20.80 44.00
CA ARG A 10 -6.43 -20.52 43.65
C ARG A 10 -6.57 -19.10 43.10
N LEU A 11 -6.75 -18.97 41.80
CA LEU A 11 -6.87 -17.67 41.11
C LEU A 11 -7.98 -16.78 41.70
N LEU A 12 -9.12 -17.37 42.10
CA LEU A 12 -10.28 -16.63 42.62
C LEU A 12 -10.06 -16.06 44.04
N ASP A 13 -9.04 -16.50 44.76
CA ASP A 13 -8.69 -15.96 46.08
C ASP A 13 -7.95 -14.61 45.96
N LEU A 14 -7.50 -14.24 44.76
CA LEU A 14 -6.90 -12.94 44.50
C LEU A 14 -7.94 -11.82 44.39
N PRO A 15 -7.61 -10.57 44.77
CA PRO A 15 -8.41 -9.41 44.44
C PRO A 15 -8.64 -9.25 42.93
N GLY A 16 -9.80 -8.71 42.54
CA GLY A 16 -10.19 -8.56 41.13
C GLY A 16 -9.19 -7.73 40.31
N GLU A 17 -8.54 -6.74 40.93
CA GLU A 17 -7.51 -5.91 40.31
C GLU A 17 -6.27 -6.72 39.92
N ILE A 18 -5.89 -7.68 40.76
CA ILE A 18 -4.76 -8.58 40.48
C ILE A 18 -5.14 -9.56 39.39
N ARG A 19 -6.35 -10.13 39.44
CA ARG A 19 -6.87 -11.00 38.37
C ARG A 19 -6.90 -10.27 37.03
N ASN A 20 -7.36 -9.02 36.99
CA ASN A 20 -7.37 -8.21 35.77
C ASN A 20 -5.97 -7.98 35.19
N LYS A 21 -4.95 -7.80 36.04
CA LYS A 21 -3.55 -7.71 35.58
C LYS A 21 -3.07 -9.04 34.98
N ILE A 22 -3.40 -10.17 35.62
CA ILE A 22 -3.08 -11.51 35.10
C ILE A 22 -3.76 -11.72 33.75
N TYR A 23 -5.05 -11.42 33.63
CA TYR A 23 -5.79 -11.51 32.36
C TYR A 23 -5.16 -10.65 31.28
N LYS A 24 -4.74 -9.43 31.62
CA LYS A 24 -4.05 -8.54 30.66
C LYS A 24 -2.74 -9.16 30.18
N CYS A 25 -1.90 -9.67 31.08
CA CYS A 25 -0.64 -10.30 30.71
C CYS A 25 -0.84 -11.57 29.85
N MET A 26 -1.86 -12.37 30.13
CA MET A 26 -2.12 -13.61 29.41
C MET A 26 -2.84 -13.40 28.06
N LEU A 27 -3.71 -12.39 27.94
CA LEU A 27 -4.63 -12.24 26.81
C LEU A 27 -4.39 -11.01 25.94
N CYS A 28 -3.52 -10.09 26.35
CA CYS A 28 -3.32 -8.80 25.68
C CYS A 28 -1.85 -8.52 25.32
N SER A 29 -0.97 -9.52 25.43
CA SER A 29 0.46 -9.41 25.14
C SER A 29 0.73 -9.63 23.65
N PHE A 30 0.36 -8.63 22.84
CA PHE A 30 0.76 -8.54 21.44
C PHE A 30 2.01 -7.67 21.30
N ASP A 31 2.97 -8.12 20.50
CA ASP A 31 4.19 -7.36 20.20
C ASP A 31 3.83 -6.01 19.57
N PRO A 32 4.63 -4.95 19.78
CA PRO A 32 4.36 -3.66 19.16
C PRO A 32 4.27 -3.82 17.64
N ALA A 33 3.32 -3.11 17.02
CA ALA A 33 3.24 -3.07 15.57
C ALA A 33 4.61 -2.61 15.02
N PRO A 34 5.10 -3.22 13.92
CA PRO A 34 6.22 -2.64 13.22
C PRO A 34 5.87 -1.18 12.89
N PRO A 35 6.85 -0.26 12.94
CA PRO A 35 6.58 1.16 12.67
C PRO A 35 5.87 1.27 11.32
N SER A 36 4.69 1.91 11.33
CA SER A 36 3.81 2.02 10.16
C SER A 36 4.61 2.45 8.95
N ARG A 37 4.53 1.68 7.86
CA ARG A 37 5.10 2.09 6.58
C ARG A 37 4.33 3.34 6.13
N GLN A 38 5.05 4.43 5.90
CA GLN A 38 4.45 5.65 5.38
C GLN A 38 3.86 5.40 3.97
N PRO A 39 2.81 6.12 3.59
CA PRO A 39 2.32 6.19 2.22
C PRO A 39 3.46 6.24 1.20
N GLY A 40 3.41 5.39 0.17
CA GLY A 40 4.47 5.32 -0.85
C GLY A 40 5.70 4.46 -0.47
N ARG A 41 5.86 4.00 0.79
CA ARG A 41 6.94 3.05 1.19
C ARG A 41 6.70 1.60 0.73
N GLY A 42 5.79 1.38 -0.22
CA GLY A 42 5.30 0.05 -0.59
C GLY A 42 6.39 -0.92 -1.04
N MET A 43 7.52 -0.45 -1.59
CA MET A 43 8.46 -1.38 -2.22
C MET A 43 9.67 -1.79 -1.38
N VAL A 44 10.29 -0.96 -0.55
CA VAL A 44 11.60 -1.37 0.01
C VAL A 44 11.95 -0.72 1.36
N ARG A 45 12.37 -1.53 2.33
CA ARG A 45 13.29 -1.07 3.39
C ARG A 45 14.72 -1.17 2.88
N ILE A 46 15.43 -0.05 2.80
CA ILE A 46 16.89 -0.05 2.74
C ILE A 46 17.37 0.18 4.18
N HIS A 47 17.51 -0.89 4.95
CA HIS A 47 18.22 -0.81 6.23
C HIS A 47 19.50 -1.63 6.10
N ARG A 48 20.66 -0.95 6.11
CA ARG A 48 21.99 -1.58 6.05
C ARG A 48 22.23 -2.52 4.85
N GLY A 49 21.58 -2.28 3.71
CA GLY A 49 21.81 -3.05 2.48
C GLY A 49 21.00 -4.35 2.33
N GLU A 50 20.13 -4.67 3.29
CA GLU A 50 19.19 -5.80 3.16
C GLU A 50 17.78 -5.29 2.85
N ILE A 51 17.29 -5.59 1.64
CA ILE A 51 15.87 -5.43 1.29
C ILE A 51 15.13 -6.69 1.74
N GLN A 52 14.11 -6.51 2.57
CA GLN A 52 13.14 -7.56 2.86
C GLN A 52 11.81 -7.15 2.23
N GLU A 53 11.54 -7.68 1.04
CA GLU A 53 10.21 -7.55 0.46
C GLU A 53 9.20 -8.25 1.37
N PRO A 54 8.07 -7.60 1.67
CA PRO A 54 6.98 -8.28 2.37
C PRO A 54 6.41 -9.39 1.49
N THR A 55 6.87 -10.63 1.67
CA THR A 55 6.38 -11.78 0.89
C THR A 55 5.02 -12.30 1.35
N GLY A 56 4.38 -11.64 2.32
CA GLY A 56 3.09 -12.08 2.83
C GLY A 56 2.44 -11.16 3.84
N ILE A 57 1.29 -11.62 4.33
CA ILE A 57 0.49 -10.96 5.35
C ILE A 57 1.28 -10.87 6.66
N CYS A 58 1.38 -9.66 7.22
CA CYS A 58 1.99 -9.46 8.54
C CYS A 58 1.05 -10.00 9.62
N GLN A 59 1.33 -11.20 10.14
CA GLN A 59 0.58 -11.73 11.27
C GLN A 59 0.99 -11.03 12.57
N ALA A 60 0.02 -10.61 13.38
CA ALA A 60 0.29 -10.04 14.69
C ALA A 60 0.90 -11.10 15.60
N THR A 61 2.16 -10.90 15.99
CA THR A 61 2.87 -11.81 16.91
C THR A 61 2.44 -11.54 18.36
N HIS A 62 2.29 -12.62 19.13
CA HIS A 62 1.78 -12.54 20.49
C HIS A 62 2.15 -13.75 21.34
N SER A 63 2.22 -13.56 22.67
CA SER A 63 2.42 -14.64 23.64
C SER A 63 1.11 -15.01 24.37
N ILE A 64 -0.01 -14.92 23.66
CA ILE A 64 -1.35 -15.08 24.25
C ILE A 64 -1.66 -16.55 24.56
N ASP A 65 -2.14 -16.79 25.78
CA ASP A 65 -2.68 -18.07 26.22
C ASP A 65 -4.18 -17.95 26.52
N THR A 66 -4.99 -18.54 25.65
CA THR A 66 -6.46 -18.51 25.76
C THR A 66 -7.02 -19.61 26.66
N THR A 67 -6.20 -20.51 27.21
CA THR A 67 -6.66 -21.62 28.06
C THR A 67 -7.39 -21.13 29.31
N ILE A 68 -7.00 -19.96 29.85
CA ILE A 68 -7.65 -19.35 31.01
C ILE A 68 -9.14 -19.04 30.77
N LEU A 69 -9.54 -18.78 29.53
CA LEU A 69 -10.94 -18.54 29.15
C LEU A 69 -11.80 -19.80 29.26
N ARG A 70 -11.20 -20.99 29.41
CA ARG A 70 -11.91 -22.28 29.50
C ARG A 70 -12.07 -22.79 30.94
N THR A 71 -11.62 -22.03 31.94
CA THR A 71 -11.57 -22.48 33.35
C THR A 71 -12.94 -22.52 34.04
N CYS A 72 -13.61 -21.39 34.20
CA CYS A 72 -14.98 -21.32 34.73
C CYS A 72 -15.72 -20.07 34.22
N LYS A 73 -17.05 -20.00 34.41
CA LYS A 73 -17.89 -18.90 33.91
C LYS A 73 -17.47 -17.52 34.42
N GLN A 74 -17.08 -17.42 35.70
CA GLN A 74 -16.65 -16.16 36.29
C GLN A 74 -15.34 -15.68 35.67
N VAL A 75 -14.31 -16.55 35.65
CA VAL A 75 -13.01 -16.24 35.06
C VAL A 75 -13.15 -15.91 33.57
N HIS A 76 -13.97 -16.68 32.84
CA HIS A 76 -14.27 -16.37 31.45
C HIS A 76 -14.82 -14.96 31.30
N ARG A 77 -15.86 -14.60 32.06
CA ARG A 77 -16.49 -13.27 31.97
C ARG A 77 -15.51 -12.15 32.30
N GLU A 78 -14.74 -12.26 33.37
CA GLU A 78 -13.78 -11.24 33.79
C GLU A 78 -12.62 -11.11 32.77
N ALA A 79 -12.02 -12.24 32.38
CA ALA A 79 -10.87 -12.27 31.48
C ALA A 79 -11.25 -11.81 30.06
N TYR A 80 -12.41 -12.24 29.58
CA TYR A 80 -12.94 -11.85 28.28
C TYR A 80 -13.26 -10.35 28.23
N ASP A 81 -13.84 -9.78 29.30
CA ASP A 81 -14.09 -8.33 29.41
C ASP A 81 -12.78 -7.53 29.34
N VAL A 82 -11.74 -7.95 30.08
CA VAL A 82 -10.40 -7.34 30.03
C VAL A 82 -9.81 -7.43 28.63
N MET A 83 -9.90 -8.59 27.99
CA MET A 83 -9.36 -8.83 26.65
C MET A 83 -9.99 -7.92 25.61
N VAL A 84 -11.33 -7.85 25.55
CA VAL A 84 -12.05 -7.02 24.56
C VAL A 84 -11.76 -5.52 24.78
N LYS A 85 -11.82 -5.03 26.03
CA LYS A 85 -11.60 -3.62 26.34
C LYS A 85 -10.15 -3.16 26.11
N THR A 86 -9.19 -4.07 26.29
CA THR A 86 -7.77 -3.77 26.10
C THR A 86 -7.36 -3.85 24.64
N ASN A 87 -7.67 -4.96 23.97
CA ASN A 87 -7.23 -5.23 22.59
C ASN A 87 -8.07 -4.51 21.54
N GLN A 88 -9.35 -4.22 21.85
CA GLN A 88 -10.22 -3.40 21.01
C GLN A 88 -10.33 -3.93 19.58
N PHE A 89 -10.68 -5.21 19.44
CA PHE A 89 -10.69 -5.88 18.13
C PHE A 89 -11.64 -5.22 17.13
N ILE A 90 -11.16 -5.07 15.91
CA ILE A 90 -11.91 -4.54 14.76
C ILE A 90 -12.01 -5.65 13.72
N ASN A 91 -13.23 -5.92 13.26
CA ASN A 91 -13.46 -6.82 12.13
C ASN A 91 -13.48 -6.02 10.83
N ILE A 92 -12.72 -6.44 9.84
CA ILE A 92 -12.73 -5.86 8.51
C ILE A 92 -13.13 -6.95 7.54
N SER A 93 -14.11 -6.66 6.68
CA SER A 93 -14.50 -7.54 5.60
C SER A 93 -14.65 -6.76 4.30
N SER A 94 -14.18 -7.33 3.20
CA SER A 94 -14.34 -6.78 1.86
C SER A 94 -14.93 -7.81 0.90
N VAL A 95 -15.65 -7.31 -0.10
CA VAL A 95 -16.16 -8.08 -1.23
C VAL A 95 -15.77 -7.35 -2.51
N ASP A 96 -15.24 -8.08 -3.47
CA ASP A 96 -14.80 -7.58 -4.78
C ASP A 96 -13.68 -6.54 -4.71
N LEU A 97 -12.87 -6.56 -3.64
CA LEU A 97 -11.74 -5.63 -3.48
C LEU A 97 -10.43 -6.41 -3.32
N PRO A 98 -9.37 -6.12 -4.12
CA PRO A 98 -8.07 -6.78 -4.04
C PRO A 98 -7.26 -6.25 -2.84
N MET A 99 -7.73 -6.56 -1.62
CA MET A 99 -7.12 -6.06 -0.39
C MET A 99 -5.70 -6.57 -0.16
N ASP A 100 -5.28 -7.65 -0.80
CA ASP A 100 -3.90 -8.15 -0.79
C ASP A 100 -2.92 -7.10 -1.33
N ARG A 101 -3.30 -6.37 -2.39
CA ARG A 101 -2.51 -5.26 -2.96
C ARG A 101 -2.32 -4.10 -1.97
N LEU A 102 -3.19 -3.98 -0.98
CA LEU A 102 -3.10 -2.95 0.05
C LEU A 102 -2.45 -3.47 1.35
N ILE A 103 -2.81 -4.66 1.80
CA ILE A 103 -2.41 -5.19 3.11
C ILE A 103 -0.94 -5.62 3.10
N VAL A 104 -0.49 -6.30 2.04
CA VAL A 104 0.86 -6.85 1.97
C VAL A 104 1.93 -5.74 1.94
N PRO A 105 1.82 -4.71 1.09
CA PRO A 105 2.83 -3.65 1.06
C PRO A 105 2.87 -2.82 2.33
N PHE A 106 1.72 -2.59 2.97
CA PHE A 106 1.61 -1.80 4.21
C PHE A 106 2.01 -2.57 5.47
N GLN A 107 2.12 -3.90 5.39
CA GLN A 107 2.44 -4.76 6.53
C GLN A 107 1.53 -4.51 7.74
N LEU A 108 0.22 -4.39 7.47
CA LEU A 108 -0.77 -4.20 8.53
C LEU A 108 -0.82 -5.45 9.42
N PRO A 109 -0.59 -5.34 10.75
CA PRO A 109 -0.66 -6.49 11.65
C PRO A 109 -2.07 -7.06 11.72
N ILE A 110 -2.22 -8.33 11.32
CA ILE A 110 -3.50 -9.05 11.31
C ILE A 110 -3.47 -10.13 12.38
N VAL A 111 -4.45 -10.08 13.28
CA VAL A 111 -4.64 -11.07 14.35
C VAL A 111 -5.03 -12.43 13.76
N THR A 112 -6.00 -12.43 12.84
CA THR A 112 -6.41 -13.63 12.12
C THR A 112 -7.11 -13.29 10.81
N MET A 113 -6.88 -14.11 9.79
CA MET A 113 -7.61 -14.13 8.51
C MET A 113 -8.67 -15.25 8.46
N ASP A 114 -8.76 -16.05 9.53
CA ASP A 114 -9.65 -17.20 9.57
C ASP A 114 -11.11 -16.74 9.75
N ARG A 115 -11.94 -17.09 8.76
CA ARG A 115 -13.36 -16.73 8.72
C ARG A 115 -14.17 -17.34 9.86
N GLU A 116 -13.81 -18.52 10.31
CA GLU A 116 -14.50 -19.19 11.41
C GLU A 116 -14.11 -18.55 12.75
N HIS A 117 -12.83 -18.23 12.96
CA HIS A 117 -12.41 -17.49 14.15
C HIS A 117 -13.04 -16.10 14.22
N THR A 118 -13.10 -15.37 13.09
CA THR A 118 -13.73 -14.04 13.06
C THR A 118 -15.24 -14.11 13.32
N LYS A 119 -15.95 -15.13 12.82
CA LYS A 119 -17.38 -15.34 13.13
C LYS A 119 -17.61 -15.70 14.60
N GLN A 120 -16.78 -16.59 15.15
CA GLN A 120 -16.94 -17.08 16.53
C GLN A 120 -16.66 -16.01 17.59
N PHE A 121 -15.77 -15.06 17.32
CA PHE A 121 -15.36 -14.07 18.31
C PHE A 121 -16.50 -13.13 18.77
N GLY A 122 -17.31 -12.63 17.83
CA GLY A 122 -18.56 -11.90 18.09
C GLY A 122 -18.46 -10.51 18.77
N GLN A 123 -17.38 -10.16 19.47
CA GLN A 123 -17.30 -8.95 20.32
C GLN A 123 -16.31 -7.92 19.79
N TYR A 124 -16.65 -7.35 18.65
CA TYR A 124 -15.87 -6.29 18.03
C TYR A 124 -16.28 -4.91 18.56
N ILE A 125 -15.31 -3.99 18.67
CA ILE A 125 -15.64 -2.59 18.94
C ILE A 125 -16.19 -1.89 17.69
N LEU A 126 -15.72 -2.33 16.52
CA LEU A 126 -16.03 -1.79 15.21
C LEU A 126 -16.01 -2.93 14.20
N LYS A 127 -17.01 -2.95 13.32
CA LYS A 127 -16.98 -3.75 12.09
C LYS A 127 -16.93 -2.81 10.90
N VAL A 128 -16.03 -3.09 9.97
CA VAL A 128 -15.85 -2.35 8.72
C VAL A 128 -16.20 -3.29 7.57
N GLU A 129 -17.18 -2.91 6.78
CA GLU A 129 -17.60 -3.64 5.59
C GLU A 129 -17.32 -2.78 4.37
N MET A 130 -16.64 -3.36 3.38
CA MET A 130 -16.26 -2.69 2.15
C MET A 130 -16.75 -3.49 0.95
N SER A 131 -17.31 -2.82 -0.04
CA SER A 131 -17.68 -3.45 -1.29
C SER A 131 -17.53 -2.48 -2.45
N VAL A 132 -17.22 -3.00 -3.63
CA VAL A 132 -17.31 -2.24 -4.86
C VAL A 132 -18.77 -1.86 -5.13
N LEU A 133 -19.02 -0.61 -5.53
CA LEU A 133 -20.32 -0.17 -6.00
C LEU A 133 -20.67 -0.86 -7.34
N PRO A 134 -21.94 -1.25 -7.58
CA PRO A 134 -22.36 -1.74 -8.88
C PRO A 134 -22.03 -0.76 -10.00
N GLY A 135 -21.28 -1.20 -11.02
CA GLY A 135 -20.79 -0.34 -12.10
C GLY A 135 -19.51 0.44 -11.77
N GLY A 136 -19.01 0.34 -10.53
CA GLY A 136 -17.63 0.66 -10.19
C GLY A 136 -16.76 -0.52 -10.58
N TRP A 137 -15.64 -0.25 -11.26
CA TRP A 137 -14.67 -1.24 -11.72
C TRP A 137 -15.18 -2.24 -12.77
N VAL A 138 -14.86 -1.94 -14.02
CA VAL A 138 -14.47 -2.98 -14.96
C VAL A 138 -12.95 -2.89 -14.93
N ASP A 139 -12.25 -3.89 -14.39
CA ASP A 139 -10.86 -4.07 -14.79
C ASP A 139 -10.93 -4.21 -16.33
N GLY A 140 -10.58 -3.15 -17.06
CA GLY A 140 -9.96 -3.39 -18.36
C GLY A 140 -8.80 -4.32 -18.04
N GLU A 141 -8.69 -5.44 -18.75
CA GLU A 141 -7.59 -6.36 -18.55
C GLU A 141 -6.32 -5.54 -18.38
N LEU A 142 -5.61 -5.77 -17.27
CA LEU A 142 -4.25 -5.27 -17.10
C LEU A 142 -3.57 -5.43 -18.44
N ASP A 143 -3.13 -4.33 -19.04
CA ASP A 143 -2.25 -4.35 -20.19
C ASP A 143 -1.03 -5.17 -19.79
N SER A 144 -1.13 -6.47 -20.01
CA SER A 144 -0.01 -7.36 -20.10
C SER A 144 0.63 -7.00 -21.42
N ASP A 145 1.50 -6.01 -21.39
CA ASP A 145 2.41 -5.65 -22.48
C ASP A 145 3.47 -6.75 -22.71
N HIS A 146 3.03 -8.01 -22.69
CA HIS A 146 3.65 -9.11 -23.40
C HIS A 146 2.62 -9.65 -24.40
N GLU A 147 2.54 -8.88 -25.50
CA GLU A 147 2.26 -9.26 -26.89
C GLU A 147 1.59 -10.63 -27.09
N TRP A 148 0.43 -10.69 -27.74
CA TRP A 148 0.22 -11.45 -28.99
C TRP A 148 -1.10 -11.00 -29.64
N GLU A 149 -0.98 -10.43 -30.84
CA GLU A 149 -1.94 -10.50 -31.95
C GLU A 149 -3.44 -10.27 -31.68
N MET A 150 -3.95 -9.12 -32.14
CA MET A 150 -5.07 -9.04 -33.09
C MET A 150 -6.26 -10.00 -32.87
N VAL A 151 -6.74 -10.14 -31.63
CA VAL A 151 -8.11 -10.58 -31.37
C VAL A 151 -8.92 -9.34 -31.06
N ASP A 152 -9.76 -8.96 -32.02
CA ASP A 152 -10.84 -8.01 -31.89
C ASP A 152 -11.43 -8.06 -30.46
N PRO A 153 -11.21 -7.05 -29.61
CA PRO A 153 -11.80 -7.03 -28.28
C PRO A 153 -13.29 -6.78 -28.52
N GLY A 154 -14.02 -7.89 -28.69
CA GLY A 154 -15.45 -7.87 -28.90
C GLY A 154 -16.11 -6.99 -27.82
N PRO A 155 -17.22 -6.31 -28.16
CA PRO A 155 -17.88 -5.44 -27.21
C PRO A 155 -18.32 -6.32 -26.04
N HIS A 156 -17.93 -5.91 -24.82
CA HIS A 156 -18.33 -6.50 -23.53
C HIS A 156 -17.40 -7.58 -22.92
N LEU A 157 -16.17 -7.21 -22.57
CA LEU A 157 -15.56 -7.71 -21.33
C LEU A 157 -16.36 -7.11 -20.16
N GLN A 158 -17.40 -7.83 -19.72
CA GLN A 158 -18.20 -7.43 -18.57
C GLN A 158 -17.37 -7.67 -17.31
N ALA A 159 -17.30 -6.66 -16.43
CA ALA A 159 -16.82 -6.87 -15.07
C ALA A 159 -17.49 -8.13 -14.49
N PRO A 160 -16.76 -8.98 -13.74
CA PRO A 160 -17.40 -10.08 -13.05
C PRO A 160 -18.61 -9.54 -12.27
N PRO A 161 -19.75 -10.25 -12.27
CA PRO A 161 -20.94 -9.76 -11.60
C PRO A 161 -20.61 -9.40 -10.15
N VAL A 162 -21.24 -8.34 -9.62
CA VAL A 162 -21.05 -7.92 -8.22
C VAL A 162 -21.21 -9.14 -7.30
N GLY A 163 -20.22 -9.37 -6.45
CA GLY A 163 -20.16 -10.44 -5.45
C GLY A 163 -19.29 -11.65 -5.81
N PHE A 164 -18.70 -11.72 -7.01
CA PHE A 164 -17.86 -12.85 -7.45
C PHE A 164 -16.35 -12.61 -7.34
N GLY A 165 -15.92 -11.40 -7.01
CA GLY A 165 -14.53 -11.03 -6.82
C GLY A 165 -13.94 -11.50 -5.48
N PRO A 166 -12.70 -11.09 -5.19
CA PRO A 166 -11.99 -11.54 -4.00
C PRO A 166 -12.70 -11.08 -2.72
N ARG A 167 -12.66 -11.95 -1.69
CA ARG A 167 -13.35 -11.72 -0.42
C ARG A 167 -12.37 -11.82 0.74
N PHE A 168 -12.18 -10.72 1.45
CA PHE A 168 -11.33 -10.68 2.63
C PHE A 168 -12.20 -10.58 3.88
N ASN A 169 -11.78 -11.26 4.95
CA ASN A 169 -12.37 -11.10 6.27
C ASN A 169 -11.27 -11.37 7.30
N PHE A 170 -10.95 -10.34 8.08
CA PHE A 170 -9.84 -10.40 9.01
C PHE A 170 -10.06 -9.52 10.23
N MET A 171 -9.24 -9.75 11.24
CA MET A 171 -9.28 -9.06 12.51
C MET A 171 -7.99 -8.29 12.73
N ILE A 172 -8.10 -7.04 13.14
CA ILE A 172 -6.97 -6.22 13.62
C ILE A 172 -7.23 -5.74 15.05
N LEU A 173 -6.19 -5.25 15.71
CA LEU A 173 -6.32 -4.62 17.03
C LEU A 173 -6.71 -3.16 16.90
N GLY A 174 -7.36 -2.60 17.92
CA GLY A 174 -7.79 -1.20 17.90
C GLY A 174 -6.62 -0.21 17.86
N ARG A 175 -5.42 -0.63 18.30
CA ARG A 175 -4.20 0.16 18.18
C ARG A 175 -3.70 0.29 16.73
N ASP A 176 -4.08 -0.64 15.86
CA ASP A 176 -3.67 -0.70 14.44
C ASP A 176 -4.70 -0.02 13.51
N TRP A 177 -5.78 0.52 14.07
CA TRP A 177 -6.85 1.20 13.34
C TRP A 177 -6.37 2.41 12.53
N ASP A 178 -5.44 3.19 13.07
CA ASP A 178 -4.88 4.36 12.39
C ASP A 178 -4.04 3.96 11.16
N ALA A 179 -3.28 2.86 11.27
CA ALA A 179 -2.52 2.29 10.17
C ALA A 179 -3.46 1.78 9.06
N PHE A 180 -4.56 1.12 9.41
CA PHE A 180 -5.58 0.72 8.44
C PHE A 180 -6.24 1.92 7.73
N CYS A 181 -6.56 3.00 8.47
CA CYS A 181 -7.06 4.22 7.84
C CYS A 181 -6.03 4.87 6.91
N THR A 182 -4.74 4.79 7.24
CA THR A 182 -3.67 5.28 6.36
C THR A 182 -3.58 4.44 5.09
N LEU A 183 -3.63 3.11 5.21
CA LEU A 183 -3.69 2.18 4.09
C LEU A 183 -4.85 2.51 3.14
N LEU A 184 -6.06 2.75 3.67
CA LEU A 184 -7.21 3.12 2.84
C LEU A 184 -7.06 4.50 2.20
N ALA A 185 -6.43 5.47 2.87
CA ALA A 185 -6.19 6.80 2.30
C ALA A 185 -5.31 6.74 1.05
N ASP A 186 -4.41 5.76 0.99
CA ASP A 186 -3.46 5.58 -0.12
C ASP A 186 -3.94 4.62 -1.20
N ALA A 187 -5.12 4.01 -1.03
CA ALA A 187 -5.64 3.01 -1.95
C ALA A 187 -5.80 3.54 -3.38
N ASP A 188 -6.12 4.83 -3.56
CA ASP A 188 -6.17 5.50 -4.87
C ASP A 188 -4.82 5.54 -5.62
N THR A 189 -3.71 5.23 -4.94
CA THR A 189 -2.36 5.11 -5.55
C THR A 189 -2.17 3.76 -6.23
N TYR A 190 -2.91 2.74 -5.81
CA TYR A 190 -2.77 1.36 -6.27
C TYR A 190 -3.98 0.90 -7.08
N ILE A 191 -5.11 1.60 -6.91
CA ILE A 191 -6.43 1.25 -7.43
C ILE A 191 -7.11 2.59 -7.79
N ASP A 192 -7.02 3.01 -9.05
CA ASP A 192 -7.59 4.26 -9.61
C ASP A 192 -9.06 4.59 -9.27
N GLY A 193 -9.29 5.54 -8.37
CA GLY A 193 -10.65 5.95 -8.00
C GLY A 193 -11.31 5.01 -6.97
N PHE A 194 -10.50 4.25 -6.23
CA PHE A 194 -10.92 3.45 -5.08
C PHE A 194 -11.84 4.22 -4.14
N SER A 195 -11.49 5.45 -3.77
CA SER A 195 -12.27 6.26 -2.82
C SER A 195 -13.68 6.60 -3.32
N VAL A 196 -13.89 6.66 -4.63
CA VAL A 196 -15.19 6.96 -5.26
C VAL A 196 -16.00 5.69 -5.46
N CYS A 197 -15.35 4.56 -5.75
CA CYS A 197 -15.99 3.32 -6.15
C CYS A 197 -16.27 2.34 -4.98
N VAL A 198 -15.82 2.63 -3.76
CA VAL A 198 -16.01 1.76 -2.59
C VAL A 198 -17.16 2.26 -1.71
N ASP A 199 -18.13 1.39 -1.42
CA ASP A 199 -19.09 1.55 -0.32
C ASP A 199 -18.45 1.08 0.99
N LEU A 200 -18.35 1.99 1.96
CA LEU A 200 -17.65 1.81 3.23
C LEU A 200 -18.62 1.93 4.40
N ARG A 201 -18.90 0.83 5.09
CA ARG A 201 -19.84 0.78 6.22
C ARG A 201 -19.15 0.48 7.53
N LEU A 202 -19.26 1.40 8.47
CA LEU A 202 -18.74 1.28 9.82
C LEU A 202 -19.88 0.99 10.79
N THR A 203 -19.77 -0.09 11.55
CA THR A 203 -20.78 -0.50 12.53
C THR A 203 -20.17 -0.54 13.93
N PHE A 204 -20.60 0.38 14.79
CA PHE A 204 -20.17 0.45 16.19
C PHE A 204 -20.90 -0.59 17.03
N ASN A 205 -20.16 -1.37 17.81
CA ASN A 205 -20.71 -2.42 18.66
C ASN A 205 -21.69 -3.37 17.89
N PRO A 206 -21.22 -4.05 16.82
CA PRO A 206 -22.06 -4.86 15.94
C PRO A 206 -22.82 -5.97 16.69
N ALA A 207 -22.27 -6.47 17.80
CA ALA A 207 -22.92 -7.47 18.64
C ALA A 207 -24.33 -7.01 19.07
N LYS A 208 -24.49 -5.74 19.46
CA LYS A 208 -25.79 -5.22 19.90
C LYS A 208 -26.85 -5.21 18.79
N ILE A 209 -26.45 -5.10 17.52
CA ILE A 209 -27.40 -5.10 16.39
C ILE A 209 -27.96 -6.50 16.17
N GLN A 210 -27.13 -7.55 16.29
CA GLN A 210 -27.58 -8.93 16.14
C GLN A 210 -28.63 -9.35 17.18
N PHE A 211 -28.56 -8.78 18.40
CA PHE A 211 -29.52 -9.04 19.49
C PHE A 211 -30.77 -8.13 19.49
N LEU A 212 -30.89 -7.21 18.53
CA LEU A 212 -32.11 -6.41 18.34
C LEU A 212 -33.05 -7.00 17.26
N SER A 213 -32.63 -8.07 16.57
CA SER A 213 -33.50 -8.85 15.69
C SER A 213 -34.59 -9.57 16.51
N PRO A 214 -35.86 -9.55 16.06
CA PRO A 214 -36.95 -10.22 16.76
C PRO A 214 -36.64 -11.72 16.96
N GLY A 215 -36.54 -12.17 18.21
CA GLY A 215 -36.36 -13.59 18.57
C GLY A 215 -34.97 -14.02 19.05
N VAL A 216 -33.96 -13.15 19.04
CA VAL A 216 -32.62 -13.48 19.58
C VAL A 216 -32.43 -12.86 20.96
N SER A 217 -32.72 -13.68 21.97
CA SER A 217 -32.73 -13.33 23.39
C SER A 217 -31.31 -13.13 23.96
N ALA A 218 -30.98 -11.90 24.34
CA ALA A 218 -29.91 -11.48 25.25
C ALA A 218 -28.46 -11.93 24.94
N LEU A 219 -27.49 -11.08 25.30
CA LEU A 219 -26.08 -11.48 25.32
C LEU A 219 -25.91 -12.76 26.16
N PRO A 220 -25.08 -13.74 25.74
CA PRO A 220 -24.80 -14.90 26.56
C PRO A 220 -24.35 -14.50 27.96
N SER A 221 -24.80 -15.23 28.99
CA SER A 221 -24.55 -14.87 30.40
C SER A 221 -23.07 -14.76 30.80
N TYR A 222 -22.19 -15.35 29.98
CA TYR A 222 -20.74 -15.28 30.15
C TYR A 222 -20.11 -14.01 29.52
N GLN A 223 -20.85 -13.23 28.75
CA GLN A 223 -20.37 -11.99 28.12
C GLN A 223 -20.83 -10.76 28.91
N ALA A 224 -19.88 -9.88 29.23
CA ALA A 224 -20.19 -8.59 29.82
C ALA A 224 -20.66 -7.61 28.73
N PRO A 225 -21.69 -6.78 28.98
CA PRO A 225 -22.05 -5.71 28.06
C PRO A 225 -20.91 -4.69 27.93
N ILE A 226 -20.34 -4.56 26.74
CA ILE A 226 -19.33 -3.54 26.45
C ILE A 226 -19.94 -2.17 26.14
N ALA A 227 -21.27 -2.03 26.15
CA ALA A 227 -21.98 -0.80 25.78
C ALA A 227 -21.52 0.44 26.57
N GLN A 228 -21.11 0.26 27.83
CA GLN A 228 -20.59 1.34 28.69
C GLN A 228 -19.23 1.88 28.23
N PHE A 229 -18.49 1.10 27.43
CA PHE A 229 -17.19 1.48 26.87
C PHE A 229 -17.32 2.56 25.77
N PHE A 230 -18.47 2.62 25.09
CA PHE A 230 -18.74 3.53 23.97
C PHE A 230 -19.16 4.93 24.43
N THR A 231 -18.35 5.53 25.30
CA THR A 231 -18.53 6.93 25.70
C THR A 231 -18.36 7.88 24.49
N PRO A 232 -18.95 9.09 24.51
CA PRO A 232 -18.75 10.09 23.46
C PRO A 232 -17.26 10.34 23.14
N LYS A 233 -16.43 10.46 24.19
CA LYS A 233 -14.98 10.66 24.06
C LYS A 233 -14.30 9.48 23.39
N TYR A 234 -14.72 8.26 23.68
CA TYR A 234 -14.18 7.06 23.05
C TYR A 234 -14.56 6.98 21.56
N GLN A 235 -15.82 7.25 21.22
CA GLN A 235 -16.27 7.28 19.83
C GLN A 235 -15.52 8.33 19.00
N GLN A 236 -15.29 9.53 19.57
CA GLN A 236 -14.45 10.56 18.95
C GLN A 236 -13.02 10.08 18.72
N LYS A 237 -12.42 9.39 19.72
CA LYS A 237 -11.08 8.81 19.57
C LYS A 237 -11.05 7.78 18.45
N LEU A 238 -12.06 6.90 18.36
CA LEU A 238 -12.11 5.85 17.35
C LEU A 238 -12.34 6.41 15.94
N LEU A 239 -13.15 7.46 15.78
CA LEU A 239 -13.40 8.10 14.49
C LEU A 239 -12.31 9.10 14.08
N LYS A 240 -11.39 9.49 14.97
CA LYS A 240 -10.37 10.48 14.66
C LYS A 240 -9.50 10.09 13.46
N PRO A 241 -8.85 8.90 13.41
CA PRO A 241 -8.06 8.50 12.24
C PRO A 241 -8.85 8.56 10.95
N PHE A 242 -10.07 8.02 10.99
CA PHE A 242 -11.00 8.00 9.87
C PHE A 242 -11.30 9.42 9.35
N ARG A 243 -11.62 10.36 10.24
CA ARG A 243 -11.87 11.78 9.90
C ARG A 243 -10.63 12.49 9.38
N THR A 244 -9.44 12.18 9.89
CA THR A 244 -8.22 12.93 9.55
C THR A 244 -7.49 12.40 8.33
N LYS A 245 -7.65 11.12 8.01
CA LYS A 245 -6.91 10.42 6.96
C LYS A 245 -7.75 10.19 5.72
N LEU A 246 -9.03 9.85 5.89
CA LEU A 246 -9.90 9.56 4.76
C LEU A 246 -10.59 10.84 4.30
N ARG A 247 -10.27 11.22 3.08
CA ARG A 247 -10.84 12.35 2.34
C ARG A 247 -11.23 11.87 0.95
N GLY A 248 -12.29 12.44 0.39
CA GLY A 248 -12.79 12.07 -0.94
C GLY A 248 -13.67 10.82 -0.99
N PHE A 249 -13.82 10.06 0.10
CA PHE A 249 -14.71 8.89 0.15
C PHE A 249 -16.18 9.31 0.16
N GLN A 250 -16.88 9.07 -0.95
CA GLN A 250 -18.26 9.56 -1.14
C GLN A 250 -19.31 8.62 -0.54
N ASN A 251 -19.02 7.33 -0.43
CA ASN A 251 -20.00 6.31 -0.09
C ASN A 251 -19.72 5.73 1.30
N VAL A 252 -19.92 6.55 2.33
CA VAL A 252 -19.64 6.17 3.73
C VAL A 252 -20.91 6.12 4.55
N ARG A 253 -21.09 5.06 5.34
CA ARG A 253 -22.18 4.93 6.31
C ARG A 253 -21.63 4.55 7.67
N ILE A 254 -22.09 5.23 8.73
CA ILE A 254 -21.72 4.92 10.11
C ILE A 254 -22.99 4.59 10.87
N THR A 255 -23.06 3.40 11.47
CA THR A 255 -24.23 2.87 12.17
C THR A 255 -23.86 2.21 13.50
N GLY A 256 -24.85 1.70 14.23
CA GLY A 256 -24.66 1.01 15.49
C GLY A 256 -24.67 1.94 16.71
N GLN A 257 -23.98 1.55 17.79
CA GLN A 257 -23.96 2.32 19.04
C GLN A 257 -23.00 3.51 18.96
N CYS A 258 -23.36 4.52 18.16
CA CYS A 258 -22.63 5.76 18.01
C CYS A 258 -23.55 6.99 18.18
N LEU A 259 -22.96 8.14 18.50
CA LEU A 259 -23.65 9.42 18.49
C LEU A 259 -23.91 9.84 17.05
N TRP A 260 -25.18 9.88 16.65
CA TRP A 260 -25.58 10.20 15.26
C TRP A 260 -24.98 11.53 14.76
N LYS A 261 -24.96 12.59 15.59
CA LYS A 261 -24.33 13.88 15.20
C LYS A 261 -22.84 13.75 14.90
N LEU A 262 -22.13 12.88 15.62
CA LEU A 262 -20.70 12.63 15.37
C LEU A 262 -20.51 11.78 14.11
N ALA A 263 -21.40 10.81 13.88
CA ALA A 263 -21.41 10.01 12.66
C ALA A 263 -21.64 10.88 11.43
N ASP A 264 -22.69 11.71 11.43
CA ASP A 264 -23.03 12.61 10.32
C ASP A 264 -21.88 13.59 10.01
N ALA A 265 -21.36 14.26 11.05
CA ALA A 265 -20.22 15.16 10.89
C ALA A 265 -18.96 14.45 10.37
N THR A 266 -18.78 13.18 10.72
CA THR A 266 -17.67 12.35 10.21
C THR A 266 -17.87 12.03 8.73
N VAL A 267 -19.07 11.62 8.33
CA VAL A 267 -19.40 11.32 6.93
C VAL A 267 -19.23 12.57 6.06
N GLU A 268 -19.77 13.72 6.49
CA GLU A 268 -19.63 15.00 5.79
C GLU A 268 -18.16 15.43 5.65
N GLU A 269 -17.36 15.22 6.70
CA GLU A 269 -15.95 15.58 6.69
C GLU A 269 -15.13 14.66 5.77
N VAL A 270 -15.40 13.35 5.79
CA VAL A 270 -14.71 12.36 4.95
C VAL A 270 -15.05 12.51 3.46
N ALA A 271 -16.27 12.95 3.13
CA ALA A 271 -16.67 13.23 1.77
C ALA A 271 -15.95 14.44 1.14
N LYS A 272 -15.38 15.34 1.97
CA LYS A 272 -14.65 16.51 1.47
C LYS A 272 -13.36 16.08 0.78
N SER A 273 -13.04 16.79 -0.31
CA SER A 273 -11.74 16.66 -0.96
C SER A 273 -10.60 17.10 -0.03
N GLN A 274 -9.48 16.38 -0.09
CA GLN A 274 -8.21 16.80 0.49
C GLN A 274 -7.60 17.99 -0.28
N TRP A 275 -7.81 18.02 -1.59
CA TRP A 275 -7.20 18.97 -2.52
C TRP A 275 -8.23 19.99 -2.98
N THR A 276 -7.99 21.27 -2.64
CA THR A 276 -8.94 22.37 -2.91
C THR A 276 -8.27 23.60 -3.52
N ASP A 277 -6.97 23.78 -3.31
CA ASP A 277 -6.22 24.97 -3.73
C ASP A 277 -5.02 24.57 -4.61
N PRO A 278 -5.09 24.82 -5.94
CA PRO A 278 -4.00 24.56 -6.88
C PRO A 278 -2.66 25.22 -6.49
N VAL A 279 -2.69 26.41 -5.88
CA VAL A 279 -1.47 27.14 -5.49
C VAL A 279 -0.80 26.46 -4.30
N ALA A 280 -1.58 26.07 -3.29
CA ALA A 280 -1.06 25.32 -2.15
C ALA A 280 -0.48 23.97 -2.56
N ILE A 281 -1.11 23.30 -3.53
CA ILE A 281 -0.63 22.02 -4.08
C ILE A 281 0.72 22.19 -4.76
N LEU A 282 0.85 23.15 -5.68
CA LEU A 282 2.13 23.41 -6.36
C LEU A 282 3.24 23.77 -5.37
N ARG A 283 2.92 24.58 -4.35
CA ARG A 283 3.88 24.91 -3.30
C ARG A 283 4.33 23.64 -2.57
N SER A 284 3.41 22.80 -2.13
CA SER A 284 3.72 21.55 -1.41
C SER A 284 4.57 20.60 -2.25
N VAL A 285 4.24 20.42 -3.54
CA VAL A 285 5.01 19.57 -4.47
C VAL A 285 6.41 20.13 -4.69
N THR A 286 6.53 21.45 -4.85
CA THR A 286 7.82 22.12 -5.04
C THR A 286 8.69 22.02 -3.78
N GLU A 287 8.11 22.24 -2.60
CA GLU A 287 8.81 22.08 -1.31
C GLU A 287 9.31 20.66 -1.14
N ALA A 288 8.47 19.63 -1.39
CA ALA A 288 8.88 18.23 -1.31
C ALA A 288 10.01 17.90 -2.31
N LYS A 289 9.95 18.43 -3.53
CA LYS A 289 11.01 18.27 -4.54
C LYS A 289 12.34 18.85 -4.04
N GLU A 290 12.33 20.08 -3.51
CA GLU A 290 13.55 20.74 -3.02
C GLU A 290 14.08 20.12 -1.72
N GLU A 291 13.21 19.73 -0.79
CA GLU A 291 13.63 18.97 0.41
C GLU A 291 14.29 17.65 0.03
N GLY A 292 13.72 16.92 -0.93
CA GLY A 292 14.34 15.71 -1.47
C GLY A 292 15.71 15.97 -2.08
N ASN A 293 15.89 17.08 -2.82
CA ASN A 293 17.19 17.49 -3.36
C ASN A 293 18.22 17.73 -2.24
N VAL A 294 17.82 18.40 -1.15
CA VAL A 294 18.68 18.65 0.01
C VAL A 294 19.14 17.34 0.64
N PHE A 295 18.23 16.39 0.89
CA PHE A 295 18.58 15.08 1.42
C PHE A 295 19.49 14.29 0.48
N TYR A 296 19.22 14.33 -0.82
CA TYR A 296 20.02 13.63 -1.82
C TYR A 296 21.46 14.15 -1.86
N GLN A 297 21.65 15.48 -1.82
CA GLN A 297 22.96 16.11 -1.76
C GLN A 297 23.72 15.76 -0.47
N ALA A 298 22.99 15.62 0.65
CA ALA A 298 23.53 15.13 1.92
C ALA A 298 23.79 13.61 1.95
N ASN A 299 23.59 12.90 0.83
CA ASN A 299 23.70 11.44 0.72
C ASN A 299 22.72 10.66 1.63
N GLN A 300 21.63 11.29 2.04
CA GLN A 300 20.52 10.70 2.79
C GLN A 300 19.47 10.17 1.82
N LEU A 301 19.81 9.07 1.14
CA LEU A 301 19.04 8.56 0.00
C LEU A 301 17.65 8.07 0.39
N THR A 302 17.49 7.48 1.59
CA THR A 302 16.20 7.02 2.08
C THR A 302 15.24 8.20 2.28
N GLU A 303 15.70 9.25 2.95
CA GLU A 303 14.93 10.46 3.21
C GLU A 303 14.59 11.21 1.91
N ALA A 304 15.52 11.26 0.95
CA ALA A 304 15.27 11.84 -0.36
C ALA A 304 14.18 11.08 -1.13
N SER A 305 14.30 9.75 -1.20
CA SER A 305 13.32 8.86 -1.83
C SER A 305 11.94 8.99 -1.17
N GLU A 306 11.88 9.10 0.16
CA GLU A 306 10.62 9.29 0.89
C GLU A 306 9.90 10.58 0.48
N LYS A 307 10.63 11.69 0.34
CA LYS A 307 10.05 12.97 -0.09
C LYS A 307 9.47 12.91 -1.50
N TRP A 308 10.22 12.35 -2.43
CA TRP A 308 9.78 12.25 -3.82
C TRP A 308 8.64 11.25 -4.00
N THR A 309 8.68 10.11 -3.32
CA THR A 309 7.63 9.09 -3.43
C THR A 309 6.32 9.55 -2.79
N ALA A 310 6.39 10.27 -1.67
CA ALA A 310 5.18 10.86 -1.08
C ALA A 310 4.56 11.90 -2.01
N ALA A 311 5.38 12.78 -2.60
CA ALA A 311 4.90 13.80 -3.53
C ALA A 311 4.32 13.19 -4.82
N SER A 312 4.96 12.19 -5.42
CA SER A 312 4.42 11.52 -6.60
C SER A 312 3.11 10.80 -6.29
N SER A 313 3.03 10.11 -5.15
CA SER A 313 1.82 9.43 -4.69
C SER A 313 0.66 10.41 -4.46
N ASP A 314 0.91 11.57 -3.86
CA ASP A 314 -0.10 12.62 -3.68
C ASP A 314 -0.58 13.19 -5.02
N ILE A 315 0.28 13.30 -6.03
CA ILE A 315 -0.11 13.72 -7.39
C ILE A 315 -1.02 12.67 -8.04
N ARG A 316 -0.65 11.39 -8.01
CA ARG A 316 -1.49 10.30 -8.54
C ARG A 316 -2.88 10.29 -7.87
N ARG A 317 -2.89 10.27 -6.54
CA ARG A 317 -4.13 10.27 -5.75
C ARG A 317 -5.01 11.48 -6.06
N MET A 318 -4.42 12.66 -6.17
CA MET A 318 -5.14 13.87 -6.52
C MET A 318 -5.78 13.77 -7.92
N ARG A 319 -5.01 13.33 -8.93
CA ARG A 319 -5.49 13.21 -10.31
C ARG A 319 -6.62 12.18 -10.45
N ASN A 320 -6.54 11.10 -9.68
CA ASN A 320 -7.56 10.05 -9.63
C ASN A 320 -8.77 10.41 -8.75
N SER A 321 -8.75 11.57 -8.08
CA SER A 321 -9.83 11.98 -7.19
C SER A 321 -10.94 12.75 -7.90
N SER A 322 -12.12 12.77 -7.28
CA SER A 322 -13.25 13.60 -7.71
C SER A 322 -12.97 15.10 -7.69
N ALA A 323 -11.88 15.54 -7.07
CA ALA A 323 -11.48 16.94 -7.01
C ALA A 323 -10.69 17.41 -8.24
N TRP A 324 -10.10 16.49 -9.00
CA TRP A 324 -9.25 16.82 -10.14
C TRP A 324 -9.92 17.75 -11.16
N PRO A 325 -11.17 17.51 -11.61
CA PRO A 325 -11.82 18.41 -12.57
C PRO A 325 -11.94 19.86 -12.06
N ALA A 326 -12.28 20.04 -10.78
CA ALA A 326 -12.40 21.36 -10.17
C ALA A 326 -11.03 22.05 -10.04
N LEU A 327 -9.99 21.30 -9.66
CA LEU A 327 -8.62 21.83 -9.56
C LEU A 327 -8.09 22.28 -10.92
N ARG A 328 -8.34 21.52 -11.99
CA ARG A 328 -7.98 21.91 -13.35
C ARG A 328 -8.70 23.18 -13.78
N ALA A 329 -10.00 23.28 -13.52
CA ALA A 329 -10.79 24.46 -13.86
C ALA A 329 -10.32 25.71 -13.10
N ILE A 330 -9.96 25.58 -11.82
CA ILE A 330 -9.50 26.70 -10.98
C ILE A 330 -8.06 27.10 -11.30
N GLY A 331 -7.16 26.11 -11.43
CA GLY A 331 -5.72 26.34 -11.64
C GLY A 331 -5.36 26.72 -13.07
N GLY A 332 -6.16 26.27 -14.04
CA GLY A 332 -5.92 26.51 -15.46
C GLY A 332 -4.65 25.86 -15.99
N ILE A 333 -4.25 26.29 -17.19
CA ILE A 333 -3.11 25.70 -17.92
C ILE A 333 -1.76 25.90 -17.22
N ASP A 334 -1.58 27.03 -16.52
CA ASP A 334 -0.33 27.31 -15.79
C ASP A 334 -0.12 26.30 -14.64
N PHE A 335 -1.18 26.02 -13.88
CA PHE A 335 -1.15 24.99 -12.84
C PHE A 335 -0.78 23.63 -13.42
N LEU A 336 -1.45 23.23 -14.50
CA LEU A 336 -1.22 21.94 -15.15
C LEU A 336 0.21 21.80 -15.66
N ASN A 337 0.72 22.81 -16.36
CA ASN A 337 2.08 22.80 -16.91
C ASN A 337 3.14 22.69 -15.80
N ARG A 338 2.99 23.47 -14.73
CA ARG A 338 3.92 23.46 -13.60
C ARG A 338 3.86 22.17 -12.81
N LEU A 339 2.67 21.59 -12.66
CA LEU A 339 2.49 20.32 -11.98
C LEU A 339 3.10 19.18 -12.81
N ALA A 340 2.86 19.15 -14.13
CA ALA A 340 3.45 18.18 -15.05
C ALA A 340 4.98 18.20 -14.99
N GLU A 341 5.58 19.39 -15.08
CA GLU A 341 7.03 19.55 -14.99
C GLU A 341 7.58 19.08 -13.65
N ALA A 342 6.97 19.53 -12.54
CA ALA A 342 7.40 19.13 -11.21
C ALA A 342 7.27 17.62 -11.02
N TYR A 343 6.20 17.02 -11.54
CA TYR A 343 5.96 15.59 -11.44
C TYR A 343 7.01 14.77 -12.19
N PHE A 344 7.25 15.13 -13.45
CA PHE A 344 8.30 14.52 -14.27
C PHE A 344 9.67 14.59 -13.58
N ILE A 345 10.04 15.75 -13.03
CA ILE A 345 11.32 15.92 -12.32
C ILE A 345 11.39 15.05 -11.05
N ILE A 346 10.30 14.94 -10.30
CA ILE A 346 10.22 14.10 -9.10
C ILE A 346 10.44 12.62 -9.45
N LEU A 347 9.79 12.12 -10.51
CA LEU A 347 9.97 10.74 -10.99
C LEU A 347 11.42 10.49 -11.41
N LEU A 348 12.00 11.42 -12.18
CA LEU A 348 13.40 11.42 -12.58
C LEU A 348 14.37 11.41 -11.38
N ASN A 349 14.10 12.21 -10.35
CA ASN A 349 14.91 12.27 -9.14
C ASN A 349 14.81 10.98 -8.32
N SER A 350 13.60 10.42 -8.21
CA SER A 350 13.35 9.12 -7.58
C SER A 350 14.16 8.01 -8.26
N ALA A 351 14.10 7.93 -9.60
CA ALA A 351 14.91 6.99 -10.39
C ALA A 351 16.42 7.18 -10.16
N GLN A 352 16.92 8.42 -10.13
CA GLN A 352 18.32 8.69 -9.84
C GLN A 352 18.75 8.25 -8.43
N CYS A 353 17.85 8.32 -7.46
CA CYS A 353 18.08 7.83 -6.10
C CYS A 353 18.31 6.32 -6.10
N SER A 354 17.40 5.58 -6.71
CA SER A 354 17.48 4.11 -6.84
C SER A 354 18.71 3.67 -7.63
N LEU A 355 19.05 4.34 -8.74
CA LEU A 355 20.27 4.07 -9.50
C LEU A 355 21.55 4.22 -8.66
N LYS A 356 21.60 5.21 -7.77
CA LYS A 356 22.76 5.41 -6.88
C LYS A 356 22.92 4.26 -5.88
N ILE A 357 21.80 3.63 -5.46
CA ILE A 357 21.82 2.41 -4.64
C ILE A 357 22.28 1.22 -5.47
N MET A 358 21.77 1.05 -6.69
CA MET A 358 22.15 -0.02 -7.62
C MET A 358 23.66 -0.04 -7.90
N GLN A 359 24.28 1.13 -8.09
CA GLN A 359 25.72 1.25 -8.35
C GLN A 359 26.62 0.68 -7.24
N GLY A 360 26.11 0.61 -6.00
CA GLY A 360 26.81 0.00 -4.85
C GLY A 360 26.34 -1.41 -4.51
N THR A 361 25.42 -1.98 -5.30
CA THR A 361 24.74 -3.24 -5.00
C THR A 361 25.27 -4.36 -5.89
N PRO A 362 25.51 -5.58 -5.37
CA PRO A 362 25.89 -6.72 -6.20
C PRO A 362 24.87 -7.03 -7.30
N GLN A 363 25.35 -7.36 -8.50
CA GLN A 363 24.50 -7.81 -9.61
C GLN A 363 23.71 -9.08 -9.23
N HIS A 364 22.52 -9.23 -9.81
CA HIS A 364 21.58 -10.34 -9.55
C HIS A 364 21.12 -10.49 -8.09
N SER A 365 21.42 -9.53 -7.21
CA SER A 365 20.82 -9.51 -5.88
C SER A 365 19.36 -9.08 -5.99
N VAL A 366 18.52 -9.53 -5.05
CA VAL A 366 17.13 -9.06 -4.91
C VAL A 366 17.09 -7.53 -4.86
N THR A 367 18.04 -6.92 -4.14
CA THR A 367 18.19 -5.46 -4.07
C THR A 367 18.37 -4.79 -5.43
N MET A 368 19.16 -5.39 -6.33
CA MET A 368 19.35 -4.88 -7.68
C MET A 368 18.04 -4.90 -8.47
N MET A 369 17.33 -6.04 -8.43
CA MET A 369 16.09 -6.23 -9.16
C MET A 369 15.01 -5.26 -8.69
N THR A 370 14.75 -5.19 -7.38
CA THR A 370 13.71 -4.30 -6.85
C THR A 370 14.00 -2.83 -7.14
N MET A 371 15.27 -2.41 -7.06
CA MET A 371 15.64 -1.04 -7.43
C MET A 371 15.48 -0.80 -8.93
N GLY A 372 15.80 -1.79 -9.76
CA GLY A 372 15.60 -1.75 -11.21
C GLY A 372 14.13 -1.61 -11.60
N ASP A 373 13.23 -2.32 -10.92
CA ASP A 373 11.78 -2.20 -11.10
C ASP A 373 11.29 -0.81 -10.72
N ILE A 374 11.76 -0.27 -9.58
CA ILE A 374 11.43 1.10 -9.15
C ILE A 374 11.93 2.14 -10.16
N VAL A 375 13.14 1.97 -10.70
CA VAL A 375 13.68 2.89 -11.72
C VAL A 375 12.83 2.81 -12.97
N SER A 376 12.61 1.61 -13.50
CA SER A 376 11.86 1.40 -14.74
C SER A 376 10.43 1.90 -14.62
N GLY A 377 9.73 1.60 -13.51
CA GLY A 377 8.38 2.10 -13.27
C GLY A 377 8.29 3.62 -13.21
N ASN A 378 9.21 4.29 -12.49
CA ASN A 378 9.23 5.76 -12.45
C ASN A 378 9.55 6.39 -13.80
N LEU A 379 10.46 5.78 -14.58
CA LEU A 379 10.86 6.32 -15.89
C LEU A 379 9.80 6.06 -16.97
N HIS A 380 9.14 4.91 -16.94
CA HIS A 380 8.00 4.60 -17.79
C HIS A 380 6.88 5.62 -17.55
N GLU A 381 6.48 5.83 -16.30
CA GLU A 381 5.48 6.84 -15.98
C GLU A 381 5.93 8.25 -16.39
N ALA A 382 7.22 8.59 -16.25
CA ALA A 382 7.73 9.88 -16.71
C ALA A 382 7.58 10.08 -18.23
N VAL A 383 7.64 9.02 -19.04
CA VAL A 383 7.36 9.08 -20.48
C VAL A 383 5.91 9.48 -20.76
N ASP A 384 4.97 9.02 -19.93
CA ASP A 384 3.54 9.24 -20.12
C ASP A 384 3.06 10.61 -19.61
N VAL A 385 3.74 11.21 -18.62
CA VAL A 385 3.36 12.50 -18.02
C VAL A 385 2.95 13.57 -19.06
N PRO A 386 3.71 13.85 -20.14
CA PRO A 386 3.32 14.86 -21.12
C PRO A 386 1.99 14.55 -21.79
N HIS A 387 1.77 13.29 -22.19
CA HIS A 387 0.56 12.85 -22.85
C HIS A 387 -0.64 12.89 -21.90
N GLU A 388 -0.47 12.37 -20.69
CA GLU A 388 -1.52 12.35 -19.68
C GLU A 388 -1.99 13.76 -19.28
N PHE A 389 -1.05 14.68 -19.07
CA PHE A 389 -1.40 16.07 -18.75
C PHE A 389 -1.94 16.83 -19.97
N MET A 390 -1.54 16.46 -21.19
CA MET A 390 -2.11 17.04 -22.41
C MET A 390 -3.60 16.71 -22.55
N HIS A 391 -4.03 15.49 -22.21
CA HIS A 391 -5.47 15.14 -22.11
C HIS A 391 -6.22 16.02 -21.10
N ASP A 392 -5.51 16.49 -20.07
CA ASP A 392 -6.05 17.39 -19.07
C ASP A 392 -6.07 18.87 -19.50
N GLY A 393 -5.47 19.21 -20.65
CA GLY A 393 -5.38 20.56 -21.22
C GLY A 393 -4.03 21.25 -21.03
N ALA A 394 -3.00 20.53 -20.56
CA ALA A 394 -1.65 21.05 -20.47
C ALA A 394 -1.00 21.18 -21.86
N SER A 395 0.00 22.04 -21.95
CA SER A 395 0.85 22.23 -23.13
C SER A 395 2.34 22.03 -22.83
N TRP A 396 2.67 21.56 -21.62
CA TRP A 396 4.05 21.34 -21.21
C TRP A 396 4.63 20.10 -21.91
N THR A 397 5.87 20.24 -22.36
CA THR A 397 6.67 19.16 -22.93
C THR A 397 8.06 19.16 -22.27
N PRO A 398 8.68 17.99 -22.02
CA PRO A 398 10.02 17.94 -21.48
C PRO A 398 11.04 18.61 -22.42
N SER A 399 12.05 19.24 -21.85
CA SER A 399 13.21 19.76 -22.59
C SER A 399 14.13 18.62 -23.06
N ASP A 400 14.99 18.90 -24.04
CA ASP A 400 16.01 17.94 -24.50
C ASP A 400 16.92 17.46 -23.36
N GLU A 401 17.26 18.34 -22.41
CA GLU A 401 18.05 17.95 -21.24
C GLU A 401 17.30 16.96 -20.33
N GLN A 402 16.00 17.15 -20.16
CA GLN A 402 15.13 16.26 -19.39
C GLN A 402 14.96 14.91 -20.07
N LEU A 403 14.74 14.89 -21.38
CA LEU A 403 14.65 13.67 -22.18
C LEU A 403 15.98 12.91 -22.18
N ALA A 404 17.10 13.59 -22.38
CA ALA A 404 18.42 12.98 -22.30
C ALA A 404 18.66 12.30 -20.94
N LYS A 405 18.26 12.93 -19.83
CA LYS A 405 18.34 12.34 -18.48
C LYS A 405 17.45 11.11 -18.32
N LEU A 406 16.21 11.17 -18.82
CA LEU A 406 15.27 10.06 -18.79
C LEU A 406 15.86 8.85 -19.53
N TYR A 407 16.24 9.05 -20.79
CA TYR A 407 16.76 8.00 -21.65
C TYR A 407 18.07 7.39 -21.13
N TYR A 408 19.00 8.25 -20.68
CA TYR A 408 20.26 7.83 -20.08
C TYR A 408 20.04 6.94 -18.84
N ARG A 409 19.10 7.31 -17.96
CA ARG A 409 18.84 6.58 -16.72
C ARG A 409 18.22 5.21 -16.96
N GLN A 410 17.33 5.07 -17.94
CA GLN A 410 16.76 3.77 -18.32
C GLN A 410 17.86 2.84 -18.86
N ALA A 411 18.69 3.34 -19.78
CA ALA A 411 19.81 2.56 -20.33
C ALA A 411 20.82 2.12 -19.25
N LEU A 412 21.15 3.03 -18.32
CA LEU A 412 22.02 2.73 -17.18
C LEU A 412 21.38 1.67 -16.26
N CYS A 413 20.07 1.74 -16.01
CA CYS A 413 19.34 0.76 -15.21
C CYS A 413 19.49 -0.65 -15.77
N TRP A 414 19.15 -0.84 -17.04
CA TRP A 414 19.26 -2.14 -17.71
C TRP A 414 20.69 -2.67 -17.76
N ARG A 415 21.69 -1.81 -18.02
CA ARG A 415 23.09 -2.23 -17.94
C ARG A 415 23.50 -2.68 -16.54
N LEU A 416 22.97 -2.06 -15.48
CA LEU A 416 23.29 -2.44 -14.10
C LEU A 416 22.62 -3.77 -13.71
N MET A 417 21.38 -4.01 -14.14
CA MET A 417 20.69 -5.30 -13.94
C MET A 417 21.38 -6.45 -14.67
N ALA A 418 22.00 -6.15 -15.82
CA ALA A 418 22.79 -7.09 -16.61
C ALA A 418 22.00 -8.30 -17.13
N GLU A 419 20.71 -8.10 -17.40
CA GLU A 419 19.84 -9.07 -18.08
C GLU A 419 20.09 -9.06 -19.58
N VAL A 420 20.23 -10.25 -20.16
CA VAL A 420 20.65 -10.41 -21.55
C VAL A 420 19.55 -9.96 -22.50
N GLU A 421 18.31 -10.19 -22.11
CA GLU A 421 17.09 -9.96 -22.86
C GLU A 421 16.87 -8.47 -23.15
N VAL A 422 17.43 -7.57 -22.33
CA VAL A 422 17.24 -6.11 -22.40
C VAL A 422 18.44 -5.37 -23.00
N ILE A 423 19.40 -6.09 -23.62
CA ILE A 423 20.61 -5.46 -24.19
C ILE A 423 20.26 -4.52 -25.35
N ASP A 424 19.43 -4.96 -26.29
CA ASP A 424 19.03 -4.18 -27.47
C ASP A 424 18.24 -2.94 -27.04
N ASP A 425 17.40 -3.12 -26.03
CA ASP A 425 16.68 -2.09 -25.31
C ASP A 425 17.66 -1.06 -24.70
N ALA A 426 18.66 -1.49 -23.93
CA ALA A 426 19.67 -0.57 -23.37
C ALA A 426 20.42 0.23 -24.44
N LEU A 427 20.71 -0.38 -25.59
CA LEU A 427 21.28 0.31 -26.75
C LEU A 427 20.28 1.32 -27.34
N HIS A 428 19.03 0.95 -27.53
CA HIS A 428 18.01 1.86 -28.05
C HIS A 428 17.89 3.12 -27.19
N TRP A 429 17.78 2.95 -25.87
CA TRP A 429 17.60 4.07 -24.95
C TRP A 429 18.84 4.96 -24.85
N ILE A 430 20.05 4.41 -24.87
CA ILE A 430 21.25 5.26 -24.86
C ILE A 430 21.43 6.04 -26.18
N GLU A 431 20.97 5.50 -27.31
CA GLU A 431 20.97 6.23 -28.58
C GLU A 431 19.95 7.38 -28.56
N GLN A 432 18.74 7.16 -28.01
CA GLN A 432 17.78 8.26 -27.80
C GLN A 432 18.38 9.36 -26.91
N ALA A 433 19.10 8.99 -25.85
CA ALA A 433 19.78 9.96 -25.01
C ALA A 433 20.82 10.81 -25.79
N LEU A 434 21.52 10.21 -26.75
CA LEU A 434 22.48 10.91 -27.62
C LEU A 434 21.82 11.79 -28.69
N VAL A 435 20.60 11.48 -29.12
CA VAL A 435 19.83 12.37 -30.01
C VAL A 435 19.58 13.71 -29.32
N HIS A 436 19.18 13.68 -28.05
CA HIS A 436 18.89 14.88 -27.26
C HIS A 436 20.15 15.58 -26.69
N ALA A 437 21.21 14.84 -26.41
CA ALA A 437 22.46 15.39 -25.86
C ALA A 437 23.72 14.80 -26.52
N PRO A 438 23.96 15.10 -27.82
CA PRO A 438 25.00 14.43 -28.61
C PRO A 438 26.42 14.72 -28.11
N GLY A 439 26.64 15.87 -27.46
CA GLY A 439 27.93 16.28 -26.91
C GLY A 439 28.26 15.72 -25.53
N ASP A 440 27.32 15.03 -24.87
CA ASP A 440 27.49 14.63 -23.48
C ASP A 440 28.50 13.48 -23.33
N SER A 441 29.59 13.76 -22.61
CA SER A 441 30.68 12.80 -22.40
C SER A 441 30.30 11.61 -21.50
N VAL A 442 29.32 11.79 -20.59
CA VAL A 442 28.82 10.76 -19.69
C VAL A 442 27.97 9.77 -20.47
N ILE A 443 27.04 10.25 -21.29
CA ILE A 443 26.18 9.41 -22.14
C ILE A 443 27.03 8.60 -23.13
N ARG A 444 28.01 9.23 -23.78
CA ARG A 444 28.94 8.52 -24.70
C ARG A 444 29.78 7.45 -23.99
N ARG A 445 30.18 7.69 -22.75
CA ARG A 445 30.92 6.70 -21.96
C ARG A 445 30.03 5.52 -21.59
N GLU A 446 28.79 5.79 -21.22
CA GLU A 446 27.82 4.74 -20.90
C GLU A 446 27.50 3.88 -22.13
N ARG A 447 27.29 4.50 -23.29
CA ARG A 447 27.13 3.77 -24.57
C ARG A 447 28.29 2.80 -24.82
N ARG A 448 29.54 3.22 -24.58
CA ARG A 448 30.70 2.33 -24.70
C ARG A 448 30.65 1.18 -23.71
N ALA A 449 30.18 1.42 -22.47
CA ALA A 449 30.02 0.38 -21.47
C ALA A 449 28.95 -0.64 -21.86
N ILE A 450 27.84 -0.19 -22.48
CA ILE A 450 26.79 -1.08 -23.01
C ILE A 450 27.33 -1.90 -24.19
N LEU A 451 28.06 -1.29 -25.13
CA LEU A 451 28.67 -2.03 -26.24
C LEU A 451 29.69 -3.07 -25.78
N GLU A 452 30.47 -2.78 -24.73
CA GLU A 452 31.37 -3.77 -24.15
C GLU A 452 30.61 -4.87 -23.40
N TRP A 453 29.46 -4.56 -22.81
CA TRP A 453 28.56 -5.57 -22.27
C TRP A 453 28.01 -6.49 -23.36
N VAL A 454 27.50 -5.95 -24.48
CA VAL A 454 27.08 -6.72 -25.66
C VAL A 454 28.18 -7.68 -26.12
N ARG A 455 29.40 -7.15 -26.30
CA ARG A 455 30.55 -7.94 -26.77
C ARG A 455 30.88 -9.11 -25.83
N ARG A 456 30.83 -8.89 -24.52
CA ARG A 456 31.08 -9.94 -23.51
C ARG A 456 29.97 -10.98 -23.50
N THR A 457 28.71 -10.55 -23.60
CA THR A 457 27.56 -11.47 -23.66
C THR A 457 27.61 -12.33 -24.92
N ASP A 458 27.92 -11.75 -26.07
CA ASP A 458 28.11 -12.47 -27.34
C ASP A 458 29.23 -13.52 -27.24
N GLU A 459 30.36 -13.16 -26.62
CA GLU A 459 31.47 -14.09 -26.40
C GLU A 459 31.06 -15.23 -25.46
N GLN A 460 30.36 -14.91 -24.37
CA GLN A 460 29.85 -15.89 -23.42
C GLN A 460 28.87 -16.87 -24.08
N MET A 461 27.89 -16.36 -24.84
CA MET A 461 26.94 -17.18 -25.60
C MET A 461 27.65 -18.07 -26.63
N ARG A 462 28.68 -17.55 -27.31
CA ARG A 462 29.48 -18.37 -28.25
C ARG A 462 30.27 -19.46 -27.52
N THR A 463 30.65 -19.27 -26.28
CA THR A 463 31.34 -20.31 -25.50
C THR A 463 30.39 -21.27 -24.77
N ASP A 464 29.10 -20.92 -24.68
CA ASP A 464 28.10 -21.77 -24.04
C ASP A 464 27.82 -23.02 -24.91
N ALA A 465 28.14 -24.19 -24.36
CA ALA A 465 27.99 -25.47 -25.03
C ALA A 465 26.53 -25.74 -25.45
N VAL A 466 25.55 -25.27 -24.66
CA VAL A 466 24.13 -25.46 -24.96
C VAL A 466 23.70 -24.62 -26.16
N TYR A 467 24.18 -23.37 -26.24
CA TYR A 467 23.93 -22.50 -27.40
C TYR A 467 24.63 -23.03 -28.65
N GLN A 468 25.84 -23.58 -28.52
CA GLN A 468 26.54 -24.22 -29.62
C GLN A 468 25.83 -25.49 -30.10
N GLU A 469 25.31 -26.32 -29.19
CA GLU A 469 24.50 -27.50 -29.54
C GLU A 469 23.20 -27.10 -30.26
N TRP A 470 22.47 -26.11 -29.74
CA TRP A 470 21.25 -25.59 -30.38
C TRP A 470 21.53 -25.00 -31.77
N ARG A 471 22.57 -24.16 -31.89
CA ARG A 471 22.98 -23.57 -33.17
C ARG A 471 23.44 -24.62 -34.17
N ASN A 472 24.17 -25.65 -33.72
CA ASN A 472 24.57 -26.76 -34.56
C ASN A 472 23.38 -27.64 -34.97
N ALA A 473 22.36 -27.83 -34.12
CA ALA A 473 21.14 -28.53 -34.49
C ALA A 473 20.38 -27.80 -35.60
N ILE A 474 20.23 -26.47 -35.48
CA ILE A 474 19.60 -25.64 -36.52
C ILE A 474 20.40 -25.66 -37.83
N LEU A 475 21.73 -25.49 -37.77
CA LEU A 475 22.58 -25.48 -38.97
C LEU A 475 22.67 -26.84 -39.67
N ASN A 476 22.51 -27.94 -38.91
CA ASN A 476 22.49 -29.30 -39.46
C ASN A 476 21.08 -29.76 -39.89
N GLY A 477 20.07 -28.91 -39.78
CA GLY A 477 18.70 -29.18 -40.23
C GLY A 477 17.99 -30.30 -39.45
N ILE A 478 18.28 -30.44 -38.15
CA ILE A 478 17.62 -31.39 -37.25
C ILE A 478 16.39 -30.75 -36.62
#